data_AF-A0A6A6F7M3-F1
#
_entry.id   AF-A0A6A6F7M3-F1
#
_cell.length_a   1.000
_cell.length_b   1.000
_cell.length_c   1.000
_cell.angle_alpha   90.00
_cell.angle_beta   90.00
_cell.angle_gamma   90.00
#
_symmetry.space_group_name_H-M   'P 1'
#
loop_
_entity.id
_entity.type
_entity.pdbx_description
1 polymer ?
#
loop_
_entity_poly.entity_id
_entity_poly.type
_entity_poly.pdbx_seq_one_letter_code
_entity_poly.pdbx_strand_id
1 'polypeptide(L)'
;SRFVAAGTDGQPTEEGDKWRAAQQAIEATRDKPKTESGQQEGGKSLYETLQANKAAKQEAFEQSVRLSNQFQSLDEDDVAYLDSVLESTREQEAAVKRETKEQLDAFRQQQLEAERKLAKSDSSTGPGHGTNSAAHTAWTVGRKRKKNPKDALGGVKLRKSSSTEDKK
;
A
#
# COMPACT_ATOMS: atom_id res chain seq x y z
N SER A 1 -7.85 73.43 -41.51
CA SER A 1 -6.60 73.06 -40.82
C SER A 1 -6.84 73.08 -39.32
N ARG A 2 -6.97 71.91 -38.69
CA ARG A 2 -7.08 71.76 -37.23
C ARG A 2 -6.42 70.44 -36.84
N PHE A 3 -5.09 70.39 -36.91
CA PHE A 3 -4.30 69.34 -36.27
C PHE A 3 -3.79 69.94 -34.96
N VAL A 4 -4.31 69.47 -33.82
CA VAL A 4 -3.75 69.78 -32.51
C VAL A 4 -2.68 68.74 -32.26
N ALA A 5 -1.42 69.14 -32.40
CA ALA A 5 -0.30 68.35 -31.90
C ALA A 5 -0.47 68.26 -30.38
N ALA A 6 -0.90 67.10 -29.89
CA ALA A 6 -0.86 66.78 -28.47
C ALA A 6 0.61 66.68 -28.07
N GLY A 7 1.17 67.80 -27.61
CA GLY A 7 2.42 67.81 -26.88
C GLY A 7 2.19 67.07 -25.57
N THR A 8 2.56 65.80 -25.52
CA THR A 8 2.71 65.07 -24.27
C THR A 8 4.00 65.55 -23.63
N ASP A 9 3.87 66.41 -22.63
CA ASP A 9 4.95 67.02 -21.86
C ASP A 9 5.73 65.96 -21.08
N GLY A 10 6.72 65.30 -21.70
CA GLY A 10 7.83 64.58 -21.04
C GLY A 10 7.48 63.46 -20.03
N GLN A 11 6.21 63.17 -19.75
CA GLN A 11 5.76 62.12 -18.86
C GLN A 11 5.48 60.86 -19.68
N PRO A 12 6.10 59.71 -19.37
CA PRO A 12 5.79 58.46 -20.03
C PRO A 12 4.33 58.10 -19.72
N THR A 13 3.48 58.16 -20.74
CA THR A 13 2.13 57.61 -20.67
C THR A 13 2.22 56.08 -20.56
N GLU A 14 1.39 55.46 -19.73
CA GLU A 14 1.26 53.99 -19.61
C GLU A 14 1.10 53.28 -20.97
N GLU A 15 0.49 53.96 -21.95
CA GLU A 15 0.35 53.50 -23.33
C GLU A 15 1.67 53.47 -24.09
N GLY A 16 2.56 54.44 -23.83
CA GLY A 16 3.91 54.52 -24.40
C GLY A 16 4.84 53.45 -23.87
N ASP A 17 4.74 53.10 -22.59
CA ASP A 17 5.52 52.00 -22.01
C ASP A 17 5.06 50.63 -22.54
N LYS A 18 3.73 50.43 -22.66
CA LYS A 18 3.17 49.24 -23.32
C LYS A 18 3.58 49.15 -24.79
N TRP A 19 3.62 50.29 -25.50
CA TRP A 19 4.07 50.36 -26.89
C TRP A 19 5.55 50.02 -27.02
N ARG A 20 6.39 50.55 -26.13
CA ARG A 20 7.83 50.27 -26.10
C ARG A 20 8.11 48.80 -25.75
N ALA A 21 7.37 48.23 -24.80
CA ALA A 21 7.44 46.80 -24.48
C ALA A 21 7.00 45.92 -25.67
N ALA A 22 5.95 46.32 -26.40
CA ALA A 22 5.52 45.63 -27.61
C ALA A 22 6.57 45.71 -28.72
N GLN A 23 7.21 46.86 -28.92
CA GLN A 23 8.31 47.03 -29.87
C GLN A 23 9.51 46.15 -29.50
N GLN A 24 9.91 46.15 -28.22
CA GLN A 24 10.98 45.28 -27.72
C GLN A 24 10.64 43.79 -27.91
N ALA A 25 9.38 43.39 -27.73
CA ALA A 25 8.93 42.03 -27.99
C ALA A 25 9.01 41.67 -29.49
N ILE A 26 8.62 42.59 -30.38
CA ILE A 26 8.74 42.39 -31.83
C ILE A 26 10.21 42.27 -32.25
N GLU A 27 11.07 43.16 -31.76
CA GLU A 27 12.52 43.12 -32.02
C GLU A 27 13.14 41.81 -31.49
N ALA A 28 12.81 41.41 -30.27
CA ALA A 28 13.26 40.14 -29.70
C ALA A 28 12.76 38.91 -30.47
N THR A 29 11.61 38.97 -31.14
CA THR A 29 11.16 37.91 -32.05
C THR A 29 11.82 37.96 -33.42
N ARG A 30 12.28 39.14 -33.87
CA ARG A 30 12.96 39.36 -35.15
C ARG A 30 14.43 38.93 -35.10
N ASP A 31 15.07 39.07 -33.94
CA ASP A 31 16.46 38.65 -33.70
C ASP A 31 16.60 37.13 -33.46
N LYS A 32 15.49 36.42 -33.23
CA LYS A 32 15.51 34.96 -33.19
C LYS A 32 15.83 34.43 -34.59
N PRO A 33 16.80 33.51 -34.74
CA PRO A 33 17.07 32.89 -36.02
C PRO A 33 15.77 32.26 -36.52
N LYS A 34 15.32 32.69 -37.71
CA LYS A 34 14.18 32.05 -38.38
C LYS A 34 14.56 30.58 -38.54
N THR A 35 13.77 29.68 -37.95
CA THR A 35 13.88 28.25 -38.20
C THR A 35 13.88 28.04 -39.71
N GLU A 36 14.83 27.24 -40.21
CA GLU A 36 14.94 27.00 -41.65
C GLU A 36 13.60 26.56 -42.24
N SER A 37 13.32 26.97 -43.47
CA SER A 37 12.04 26.68 -44.13
C SER A 37 11.78 25.16 -44.15
N GLY A 38 10.75 24.71 -43.43
CA GLY A 38 10.38 23.29 -43.31
C GLY A 38 10.80 22.63 -41.99
N GLN A 39 11.56 23.31 -41.14
CA GLN A 39 11.94 22.83 -39.82
C GLN A 39 11.03 23.45 -38.75
N GLN A 40 10.54 22.61 -37.85
CA GLN A 40 9.77 23.03 -36.69
C GLN A 40 10.69 23.42 -35.52
N GLU A 41 10.10 23.94 -34.45
CA GLU A 41 10.80 24.32 -33.23
C GLU A 41 11.68 23.16 -32.73
N GLY A 42 12.99 23.44 -32.58
CA GLY A 42 13.99 22.43 -32.22
C GLY A 42 14.63 21.67 -33.39
N GLY A 43 14.47 22.13 -34.64
CA GLY A 43 15.19 21.60 -35.80
C GLY A 43 14.67 20.25 -36.31
N LYS A 44 13.48 19.85 -35.86
CA LYS A 44 12.83 18.61 -36.28
C LYS A 44 12.07 18.85 -37.57
N SER A 45 12.10 17.86 -38.46
CA SER A 45 11.22 17.88 -39.63
C SER A 45 9.76 17.74 -39.18
N LEU A 46 8.83 18.37 -39.89
CA LEU A 46 7.39 18.19 -39.69
C LEU A 46 7.00 16.70 -39.65
N TYR A 47 7.64 15.87 -40.48
CA TYR A 47 7.41 14.43 -40.52
C TYR A 47 7.73 13.76 -39.18
N GLU A 48 8.87 14.09 -38.57
CA GLU A 48 9.30 13.52 -37.29
C GLU A 48 8.36 13.92 -36.16
N THR A 49 7.95 15.18 -36.12
CA THR A 49 6.99 15.65 -35.11
C THR A 49 5.63 14.99 -35.28
N LEU A 50 5.15 14.78 -36.51
CA LEU A 50 3.91 14.06 -36.76
C LEU A 50 4.01 12.58 -36.34
N GLN A 51 5.14 11.94 -36.63
CA GLN A 51 5.38 10.55 -36.22
C GLN A 51 5.45 10.44 -34.68
N ALA A 52 6.11 11.37 -34.00
CA ALA A 52 6.16 11.43 -32.54
C ALA A 52 4.77 11.66 -31.92
N ASN A 53 3.95 12.56 -32.48
CA ASN A 53 2.58 12.76 -32.01
C ASN A 53 1.70 11.53 -32.22
N LYS A 54 1.87 10.83 -33.34
CA LYS A 54 1.16 9.57 -33.60
C LYS A 54 1.56 8.50 -32.58
N ALA A 55 2.87 8.34 -32.34
CA ALA A 55 3.38 7.41 -31.36
C ALA A 55 2.91 7.75 -29.94
N ALA A 56 2.96 9.02 -29.53
CA ALA A 56 2.50 9.47 -28.22
C ALA A 56 1.00 9.23 -28.00
N LYS A 57 0.17 9.46 -29.03
CA LYS A 57 -1.27 9.15 -28.96
C LYS A 57 -1.52 7.65 -28.84
N GLN A 58 -0.78 6.86 -29.61
CA GLN A 58 -0.88 5.41 -29.57
C GLN A 58 -0.46 4.87 -28.19
N GLU A 59 0.64 5.36 -27.65
CA GLU A 59 1.14 4.98 -26.32
C GLU A 59 0.16 5.40 -25.22
N ALA A 60 -0.37 6.62 -25.26
CA ALA A 60 -1.38 7.07 -24.30
C ALA A 60 -2.65 6.21 -24.35
N PHE A 61 -3.09 5.83 -25.56
CA PHE A 61 -4.22 4.93 -25.73
C PHE A 61 -3.91 3.55 -25.14
N GLU A 62 -2.78 2.94 -25.48
CA GLU A 62 -2.36 1.64 -24.95
C GLU A 62 -2.17 1.65 -23.44
N GLN A 63 -1.63 2.73 -22.87
CA GLN A 63 -1.52 2.91 -21.42
C GLN A 63 -2.91 2.99 -20.78
N SER A 64 -3.85 3.75 -21.36
CA SER A 64 -5.21 3.84 -20.84
C SER A 64 -5.95 2.50 -20.90
N VAL A 65 -5.77 1.74 -21.99
CA VAL A 65 -6.34 0.40 -22.16
C VAL A 65 -5.67 -0.60 -21.22
N ARG A 66 -4.35 -0.51 -21.02
CA ARG A 66 -3.64 -1.34 -20.04
C ARG A 66 -4.13 -1.08 -18.62
N LEU A 67 -4.30 0.19 -18.25
CA LEU A 67 -4.81 0.58 -16.94
C LEU A 67 -6.28 0.18 -16.76
N SER A 68 -7.11 0.28 -17.80
CA SER A 68 -8.50 -0.20 -17.72
C SER A 68 -8.57 -1.72 -17.60
N ASN A 69 -7.70 -2.46 -18.28
CA ASN A 69 -7.66 -3.92 -18.23
C ASN A 69 -7.03 -4.49 -16.95
N GLN A 70 -6.33 -3.67 -16.17
CA GLN A 70 -5.75 -4.11 -14.89
C GLN A 70 -6.83 -4.35 -13.83
N PHE A 71 -7.94 -3.62 -13.91
CA PHE A 71 -9.09 -3.76 -13.02
C PHE A 71 -10.19 -4.55 -13.74
N GLN A 72 -9.96 -5.86 -13.84
CA GLN A 72 -11.02 -6.78 -14.19
C GLN A 72 -11.99 -6.87 -12.99
N SER A 73 -13.29 -6.71 -13.23
CA SER A 73 -14.30 -7.01 -12.21
C SER A 73 -14.24 -8.49 -11.86
N LEU A 74 -14.43 -8.83 -10.58
CA LEU A 74 -14.58 -10.24 -10.19
C LEU A 74 -15.86 -10.78 -10.85
N ASP A 75 -15.69 -11.81 -11.68
CA ASP A 75 -16.81 -12.50 -12.31
C ASP A 75 -17.47 -13.46 -11.28
N GLU A 76 -18.68 -13.95 -11.56
CA GLU A 76 -19.45 -14.80 -10.62
C GLU A 76 -18.67 -16.08 -10.23
N ASP A 77 -17.91 -16.65 -11.16
CA ASP A 77 -17.05 -17.81 -10.94
C ASP A 77 -15.89 -17.49 -9.99
N ASP A 78 -15.29 -16.30 -10.10
CA ASP A 78 -14.20 -15.86 -9.23
C ASP A 78 -14.69 -15.64 -7.80
N VAL A 79 -15.89 -15.09 -7.63
CA VAL A 79 -16.53 -14.93 -6.32
C VAL A 79 -16.80 -16.29 -5.69
N ALA A 80 -17.38 -17.22 -6.45
CA ALA A 80 -17.62 -18.59 -5.98
C ALA A 80 -16.31 -19.31 -5.58
N TYR A 81 -15.23 -19.10 -6.34
CA TYR A 81 -13.91 -19.61 -5.98
C TYR A 81 -13.41 -19.03 -4.64
N LEU A 82 -13.49 -17.71 -4.44
CA LEU A 82 -13.06 -17.08 -3.20
C LEU A 82 -13.89 -17.57 -2.00
N ASP A 83 -15.19 -17.75 -2.17
CA ASP A 83 -16.05 -18.36 -1.15
C ASP A 83 -15.62 -19.79 -0.83
N SER A 84 -15.32 -20.61 -1.85
CA SER A 84 -14.80 -21.98 -1.64
C SER A 84 -13.47 -22.01 -0.87
N VAL A 85 -12.57 -21.05 -1.15
CA VAL A 85 -11.30 -20.93 -0.42
C VAL A 85 -11.57 -20.56 1.04
N LEU A 86 -12.43 -19.58 1.30
CA LEU A 86 -12.80 -19.18 2.67
C LEU A 86 -13.49 -20.32 3.42
N GLU A 87 -14.41 -21.04 2.79
CA GLU A 87 -15.07 -22.21 3.37
C GLU A 87 -14.07 -23.31 3.71
N SER A 88 -13.17 -23.65 2.79
CA SER A 88 -12.14 -24.68 3.04
C SER A 88 -11.25 -24.33 4.25
N THR A 89 -10.89 -23.05 4.44
CA THR A 89 -10.11 -22.63 5.61
C THR A 89 -10.91 -22.74 6.91
N ARG A 90 -12.20 -22.39 6.88
CA ARG A 90 -13.10 -22.55 8.04
C ARG A 90 -13.29 -24.01 8.40
N GLU A 91 -13.43 -24.88 7.40
CA GLU A 91 -13.54 -26.33 7.60
C GLU A 91 -12.28 -26.91 8.23
N GLN A 92 -11.09 -26.54 7.73
CA GLN A 92 -9.82 -26.96 8.31
C GLN A 92 -9.67 -26.49 9.76
N GLU A 93 -9.99 -25.23 10.05
CA GLU A 93 -9.98 -24.74 11.42
C GLU A 93 -11.01 -25.45 12.31
N ALA A 94 -12.20 -25.74 11.80
CA ALA A 94 -13.23 -26.46 12.52
C ALA A 94 -12.80 -27.91 12.81
N ALA A 95 -12.16 -28.59 11.85
CA ALA A 95 -11.61 -29.92 12.03
C ALA A 95 -10.54 -29.92 13.14
N VAL A 96 -9.56 -29.02 13.08
CA VAL A 96 -8.53 -28.87 14.13
C VAL A 96 -9.17 -28.57 15.50
N LYS A 97 -10.17 -27.68 15.55
CA LYS A 97 -10.90 -27.38 16.79
C LYS A 97 -11.69 -28.58 17.32
N ARG A 98 -12.15 -29.49 16.46
CA ARG A 98 -12.84 -30.73 16.87
C ARG A 98 -11.85 -31.75 17.39
N GLU A 99 -10.78 -32.02 16.64
CA GLU A 99 -9.70 -32.94 17.06
C GLU A 99 -9.10 -32.54 18.40
N THR A 100 -8.82 -31.25 18.60
CA THR A 100 -8.29 -30.73 19.87
C THR A 100 -9.28 -30.90 21.02
N LYS A 101 -10.58 -30.67 20.80
CA LYS A 101 -11.61 -30.92 21.83
C LYS A 101 -11.71 -32.39 22.19
N GLU A 102 -11.73 -33.28 21.20
CA GLU A 102 -11.78 -34.73 21.40
C GLU A 102 -10.55 -35.24 22.18
N GLN A 103 -9.36 -34.75 21.85
CA GLN A 103 -8.14 -35.06 22.59
C GLN A 103 -8.20 -34.59 24.05
N LEU A 104 -8.71 -33.38 24.30
CA LEU A 104 -8.88 -32.86 25.67
C LEU A 104 -9.93 -33.65 26.46
N ASP A 105 -11.02 -34.05 25.83
CA ASP A 105 -12.07 -34.83 26.48
C ASP A 105 -11.59 -36.25 26.77
N ALA A 106 -10.84 -36.88 25.86
CA ALA A 106 -10.18 -38.16 26.12
C ALA A 106 -9.19 -38.07 27.29
N PHE A 107 -8.41 -36.99 27.39
CA PHE A 107 -7.52 -36.77 28.51
C PHE A 107 -8.26 -36.61 29.84
N ARG A 108 -9.35 -35.83 29.86
CA ARG A 108 -10.22 -35.69 31.04
C ARG A 108 -10.82 -37.04 31.45
N GLN A 109 -11.29 -37.84 30.51
CA GLN A 109 -11.81 -39.18 30.78
C GLN A 109 -10.73 -40.09 31.39
N GLN A 110 -9.51 -40.10 30.83
CA GLN A 110 -8.40 -40.87 31.37
C GLN A 110 -8.02 -40.45 32.79
N GLN A 111 -8.02 -39.14 33.09
CA GLN A 111 -7.79 -38.64 34.45
C GLN A 111 -8.87 -39.13 35.42
N LEU A 112 -10.15 -38.97 35.05
CA LEU A 112 -11.28 -39.43 35.86
C LEU A 112 -11.22 -40.96 36.09
N GLU A 113 -10.83 -41.72 35.07
CA GLU A 113 -10.63 -43.17 35.21
C GLU A 113 -9.46 -43.52 36.13
N ALA A 114 -8.34 -42.81 36.04
CA ALA A 114 -7.19 -43.00 36.91
C ALA A 114 -7.53 -42.67 38.37
N GLU A 115 -8.21 -41.55 38.61
CA GLU A 115 -8.72 -41.16 39.93
C GLU A 115 -9.72 -42.19 40.46
N ARG A 116 -10.65 -42.65 39.61
CA ARG A 116 -11.62 -43.69 39.99
C ARG A 116 -10.93 -45.02 40.30
N LYS A 117 -9.88 -45.38 39.57
CA LYS A 117 -9.06 -46.59 39.85
C LYS A 117 -8.33 -46.43 41.19
N LEU A 118 -7.73 -45.27 41.45
CA LEU A 118 -7.03 -44.96 42.70
C LEU A 118 -7.99 -45.00 43.91
N ALA A 119 -9.14 -44.33 43.80
CA ALA A 119 -10.16 -44.33 44.86
C ALA A 119 -10.70 -45.75 45.15
N LYS A 120 -10.85 -46.60 44.12
CA LYS A 120 -11.22 -48.00 44.29
C LYS A 120 -10.13 -48.82 44.97
N SER A 121 -8.85 -48.63 44.62
CA SER A 121 -7.75 -49.33 45.28
C SER A 121 -7.53 -48.90 46.74
N ASP A 122 -7.79 -47.63 47.06
CA ASP A 122 -7.66 -47.08 48.42
C ASP A 122 -8.80 -47.56 49.34
N SER A 123 -9.96 -47.89 48.77
CA SER A 123 -11.09 -48.48 49.52
C SER A 123 -10.94 -49.98 49.86
N SER A 124 -9.89 -50.65 49.35
CA SER A 124 -9.64 -52.09 49.57
C SER A 124 -8.42 -52.41 50.43
N THR A 125 -7.69 -51.41 50.92
CA THR A 125 -6.52 -51.63 51.78
C THR A 125 -6.55 -50.65 52.96
N GLY A 126 -6.54 -51.18 54.19
CA GLY A 126 -6.34 -50.37 55.41
C GLY A 126 -5.02 -49.58 55.38
N PRO A 127 -4.84 -48.62 56.31
CA PRO A 127 -3.84 -47.56 56.17
C PRO A 127 -2.41 -48.12 56.19
N GLY A 128 -1.81 -48.20 55.01
CA GLY A 128 -0.49 -48.75 54.78
C GLY A 128 0.31 -47.86 53.83
N HIS A 129 0.98 -46.87 54.43
CA HIS A 129 2.33 -46.42 54.10
C HIS A 129 2.86 -46.59 52.66
N GLY A 130 3.29 -45.47 52.08
CA GLY A 130 4.58 -45.45 51.39
C GLY A 130 4.52 -45.14 49.90
N THR A 131 4.77 -43.87 49.61
CA THR A 131 5.70 -43.40 48.57
C THR A 131 5.71 -44.14 47.23
N ASN A 132 5.24 -43.46 46.19
CA ASN A 132 6.10 -43.07 45.07
C ASN A 132 5.30 -42.14 44.17
N SER A 133 5.29 -40.86 44.57
CA SER A 133 4.89 -39.77 43.70
C SER A 133 5.85 -39.78 42.52
N ALA A 134 5.37 -40.33 41.40
CA ALA A 134 6.07 -40.38 40.14
C ALA A 134 6.69 -39.00 39.84
N ALA A 135 7.96 -39.03 39.47
CA ALA A 135 8.80 -37.90 39.15
C ALA A 135 8.05 -36.89 38.27
N HIS A 136 7.55 -35.83 38.90
CA HIS A 136 7.07 -34.65 38.24
C HIS A 136 8.31 -33.98 37.64
N THR A 137 8.52 -34.19 36.34
CA THR A 137 9.38 -33.34 35.51
C THR A 137 8.82 -31.93 35.58
N ALA A 138 9.33 -31.17 36.55
CA ALA A 138 8.99 -29.78 36.76
C ALA A 138 9.52 -28.96 35.58
N TRP A 139 8.67 -28.73 34.58
CA TRP A 139 8.92 -27.71 33.57
C TRP A 139 8.88 -26.36 34.27
N THR A 140 10.06 -25.77 34.49
CA THR A 140 10.19 -24.44 35.06
C THR A 140 9.72 -23.41 34.03
N VAL A 141 8.50 -22.90 34.19
CA VAL A 141 8.01 -21.77 33.39
C VAL A 141 8.74 -20.52 33.88
N GLY A 142 9.78 -20.12 33.15
CA GLY A 142 10.55 -18.90 33.42
C GLY A 142 9.63 -17.68 33.50
N ARG A 143 9.74 -16.93 34.60
CA ARG A 143 8.99 -15.70 34.85
C ARG A 143 9.23 -14.70 33.71
N LYS A 144 8.19 -14.35 32.95
CA LYS A 144 8.30 -13.33 31.91
C LYS A 144 8.67 -11.98 32.52
N ARG A 145 9.75 -11.39 32.05
CA ARG A 145 10.09 -9.98 32.33
C ARG A 145 8.96 -9.11 31.76
N LYS A 146 8.47 -8.14 32.54
CA LYS A 146 7.50 -7.15 32.06
C LYS A 146 8.11 -6.43 30.84
N LYS A 147 7.53 -6.66 29.67
CA LYS A 147 7.87 -5.98 28.44
C LYS A 147 7.19 -4.60 28.48
N ASN A 148 7.97 -3.54 28.33
CA ASN A 148 7.43 -2.18 28.24
C ASN A 148 6.51 -2.09 27.01
N PRO A 149 5.36 -1.39 27.11
CA PRO A 149 4.38 -1.33 26.02
C PRO A 149 4.92 -0.67 24.74
N LYS A 150 6.07 0.03 24.81
CA LYS A 150 6.74 0.65 23.66
C LYS A 150 7.58 -0.33 22.82
N ASP A 151 7.88 -1.52 23.35
CA ASP A 151 8.72 -2.52 22.64
C ASP A 151 7.91 -3.72 22.12
N ALA A 152 6.57 -3.63 22.14
CA ALA A 152 5.69 -4.72 21.69
C ALA A 152 6.01 -5.21 20.28
N LEU A 153 6.55 -4.34 19.41
CA LEU A 153 6.95 -4.64 18.04
C LEU A 153 8.47 -4.80 17.92
N GLY A 154 9.00 -5.84 18.57
CA GLY A 154 10.38 -6.26 18.36
C GLY A 154 10.55 -6.76 16.92
N GLY A 155 11.12 -5.93 16.05
CA GLY A 155 11.59 -6.34 14.71
C GLY A 155 11.02 -5.58 13.51
N VAL A 156 10.07 -4.65 13.69
CA VAL A 156 9.55 -3.88 12.55
C VAL A 156 10.36 -2.59 12.38
N LYS A 157 11.25 -2.56 11.39
CA LYS A 157 11.87 -1.32 10.91
C LYS A 157 10.79 -0.45 10.26
N LEU A 158 10.24 0.49 11.01
CA LEU A 158 9.42 1.57 10.45
C LEU A 158 10.30 2.40 9.50
N ARG A 159 9.97 2.36 8.21
CA ARG A 159 10.55 3.24 7.19
C ARG A 159 9.88 4.60 7.37
N LYS A 160 10.68 5.65 7.53
CA LYS A 160 10.23 7.04 7.58
C LYS A 160 9.58 7.38 6.23
N SER A 161 8.26 7.54 6.17
CA SER A 161 7.62 8.20 5.05
C SER A 161 7.98 9.69 5.11
N SER A 162 8.68 10.18 4.10
CA SER A 162 8.92 11.61 3.90
C SER A 162 7.59 12.29 3.58
N SER A 163 7.07 13.10 4.50
CA SER A 163 6.05 14.10 4.14
C SER A 163 6.78 15.29 3.53
N THR A 164 6.59 15.50 2.23
CA THR A 164 6.80 16.81 1.60
C THR A 164 5.67 17.71 2.07
N GLU A 165 5.98 18.65 2.96
CA GLU A 165 5.07 19.74 3.30
C GLU A 165 5.03 20.72 2.12
N ASP A 166 3.85 20.79 1.49
CA ASP A 166 3.49 21.80 0.51
C ASP A 166 3.47 23.18 1.17
N LYS A 167 4.26 24.07 0.58
CA LYS A 167 4.32 25.49 0.92
C LYS A 167 3.10 26.19 0.30
N LYS A 168 2.27 26.81 1.13
CA LYS A 168 1.33 27.85 0.69
C LYS A 168 1.24 28.96 1.72
#